data_AF-A0A2V7F594-F1
#
_entry.id   AF-A0A2V7F594-F1
#
_cell.length_a   1.000
_cell.length_b   1.000
_cell.length_c   1.000
_cell.angle_alpha   90.00
_cell.angle_beta   90.00
_cell.angle_gamma   90.00
#
_symmetry.space_group_name_H-M   'P 1'
#
loop_
_entity.id
_entity.type
_entity.pdbx_description
1 polymer ?
#
loop_
_entity_poly.entity_id
_entity_poly.type
_entity_poly.pdbx_seq_one_letter_code
_entity_poly.pdbx_strand_id
1 'polypeptide(L)'
;MADRAAVIDQGRRLAPRLRRELGVLPLAAIVFFNVSGGPYGIEDTVPTFGPGLTLLLLVLTPLLWSLPVSLAMSELASAMPDEGGYVTWTARAFGPFWGFQVGWWSWLDSFVDVAVYPTLFVAYLRYWYPTMPPLERWLLALAFIALLTTLNLLGVRRATRW
;
A
#
# COMPACT_ATOMS: atom_id res chain seq x y z
N MET A 1 -27.76 8.45 27.87
CA MET A 1 -27.60 8.28 26.41
C MET A 1 -27.22 9.58 25.70
N ALA A 2 -27.85 10.72 25.99
CA ALA A 2 -27.51 12.03 25.42
C ALA A 2 -26.05 12.49 25.66
N ASP A 3 -25.50 12.13 26.82
CA ASP A 3 -24.15 12.53 27.25
C ASP A 3 -23.02 11.95 26.38
N ARG A 4 -23.16 10.70 25.92
CA ARG A 4 -22.19 10.06 25.01
C ARG A 4 -22.19 10.70 23.61
N ALA A 5 -23.36 11.12 23.12
CA ALA A 5 -23.48 11.78 21.82
C ALA A 5 -22.84 13.18 21.83
N ALA A 6 -22.98 13.92 22.94
CA ALA A 6 -22.36 15.23 23.12
C ALA A 6 -20.83 15.16 23.22
N VAL A 7 -20.30 14.14 23.92
CA VAL A 7 -18.85 13.90 24.02
C VAL A 7 -18.24 13.53 22.66
N ILE A 8 -18.94 12.75 21.84
CA ILE A 8 -18.50 12.39 20.48
C ILE A 8 -18.52 13.62 19.55
N ASP A 9 -19.54 14.49 19.65
CA ASP A 9 -19.61 15.74 18.86
C ASP A 9 -18.50 16.74 19.26
N GLN A 10 -18.22 16.86 20.56
CA GLN A 10 -17.09 17.67 21.05
C GLN A 10 -15.74 17.15 20.55
N GLY A 11 -15.53 15.83 20.53
CA GLY A 11 -14.30 15.22 20.00
C GLY A 11 -14.08 15.50 18.51
N ARG A 12 -15.15 15.49 17.69
CA ARG A 12 -15.08 15.85 16.26
C ARG A 12 -14.77 17.33 16.01
N ARG A 13 -15.21 18.21 16.89
CA ARG A 13 -14.95 19.67 16.79
C ARG A 13 -13.51 20.04 17.19
N LEU A 14 -12.88 19.23 18.04
CA LEU A 14 -11.53 19.47 18.56
C LEU A 14 -10.43 18.78 17.75
N ALA A 15 -10.77 17.87 16.83
CA ALA A 15 -9.78 17.25 15.94
C ALA A 15 -9.14 18.33 15.05
N PRO A 16 -7.81 18.49 15.06
CA PRO A 16 -7.14 19.44 14.18
C PRO A 16 -7.49 19.13 12.73
N ARG A 17 -8.21 20.03 12.07
CA ARG A 17 -8.52 19.91 10.65
C ARG A 17 -7.21 20.04 9.87
N LEU A 18 -6.72 18.92 9.35
CA LEU A 18 -5.58 18.90 8.44
C LEU A 18 -5.86 19.88 7.29
N ARG A 19 -4.93 20.82 7.05
CA ARG A 19 -5.03 21.75 5.94
C ARG A 19 -4.95 20.93 4.64
N ARG A 20 -5.91 21.16 3.73
CA ARG A 20 -5.91 20.52 2.40
C ARG A 20 -4.85 21.21 1.53
N GLU A 21 -3.59 20.84 1.74
CA GLU A 21 -2.44 21.39 1.02
C GLU A 21 -1.95 20.46 -0.12
N LEU A 22 -2.43 19.21 -0.15
CA LEU A 22 -2.12 18.29 -1.24
C LEU A 22 -2.86 18.68 -2.52
N GLY A 23 -2.10 19.15 -3.52
CA GLY A 23 -2.59 19.28 -4.89
C GLY A 23 -2.69 17.94 -5.62
N VAL A 24 -3.27 17.96 -6.83
CA VAL A 24 -3.47 16.76 -7.67
C VAL A 24 -2.15 16.08 -8.02
N LEU A 25 -1.10 16.84 -8.35
CA LEU A 25 0.19 16.30 -8.75
C LEU A 25 0.90 15.54 -7.59
N PRO A 26 1.07 16.13 -6.39
CA PRO A 26 1.58 15.38 -5.23
C PRO A 26 0.73 14.16 -4.88
N LEU A 27 -0.59 14.25 -4.98
CA LEU A 27 -1.48 13.12 -4.72
C LEU A 27 -1.28 11.99 -5.73
N ALA A 28 -1.22 12.31 -7.02
CA ALA A 28 -0.96 11.35 -8.08
C ALA A 28 0.42 10.68 -7.91
N ALA A 29 1.44 11.45 -7.52
CA ALA A 29 2.76 10.92 -7.20
C ALA A 29 2.70 9.95 -6.02
N ILE A 30 2.00 10.29 -4.93
CA ILE A 30 1.83 9.42 -3.76
C ILE A 30 1.15 8.11 -4.17
N VAL A 31 0.05 8.18 -4.94
CA VAL A 31 -0.66 6.97 -5.41
C VAL A 31 0.25 6.13 -6.32
N PHE A 32 0.98 6.75 -7.24
CA PHE A 32 1.91 6.04 -8.13
C PHE A 32 3.03 5.33 -7.35
N PHE A 33 3.66 6.00 -6.39
CA PHE A 33 4.72 5.40 -5.58
C PHE A 33 4.19 4.36 -4.58
N ASN A 34 2.95 4.49 -4.12
CA ASN A 34 2.34 3.53 -3.21
C ASN A 34 1.89 2.23 -3.91
N VAL A 35 1.39 2.33 -5.14
CA VAL A 35 0.85 1.17 -5.88
C VAL A 35 1.87 0.57 -6.83
N SER A 36 2.60 1.42 -7.55
CA SER A 36 3.45 0.95 -8.64
C SER A 36 4.87 0.72 -8.14
N GLY A 37 5.51 1.73 -7.53
CA GLY A 37 6.90 1.65 -7.05
C GLY A 37 7.97 1.36 -8.13
N GLY A 38 7.58 0.86 -9.31
CA GLY A 38 8.38 0.24 -10.37
C GLY A 38 7.84 -1.18 -10.68
N PRO A 39 7.86 -1.66 -11.93
CA PRO A 39 7.30 -2.98 -12.28
C PRO A 39 8.28 -4.10 -11.88
N TYR A 40 8.53 -4.27 -10.58
CA TYR A 40 9.48 -5.26 -10.10
C TYR A 40 8.92 -6.68 -10.21
N GLY A 41 9.73 -7.63 -10.65
CA GLY A 41 9.34 -9.04 -10.78
C GLY A 41 8.57 -9.38 -12.05
N ILE A 42 8.28 -8.41 -12.93
CA ILE A 42 7.65 -8.70 -14.22
C ILE A 42 8.64 -9.30 -15.24
N GLU A 43 9.94 -9.22 -14.96
CA GLU A 43 11.00 -9.61 -15.88
C GLU A 43 10.93 -11.10 -16.24
N ASP A 44 10.49 -11.93 -15.30
CA ASP A 44 10.32 -13.38 -15.48
C ASP A 44 9.10 -13.74 -16.33
N THR A 45 8.18 -12.80 -16.58
CA THR A 45 6.98 -13.08 -17.37
C THR A 45 7.31 -13.29 -18.84
N VAL A 46 8.27 -12.54 -19.41
CA VAL A 46 8.67 -12.67 -20.82
C VAL A 46 9.31 -14.04 -21.13
N PRO A 47 10.32 -14.53 -20.39
CA PRO A 47 10.87 -15.86 -20.65
C PRO A 47 9.87 -16.99 -20.37
N THR A 48 8.89 -16.77 -19.47
CA THR A 48 7.88 -17.78 -19.11
C THR A 48 6.74 -17.88 -20.12
N PHE A 49 6.19 -16.74 -20.54
CA PHE A 49 4.97 -16.66 -21.36
C PHE A 49 5.22 -16.21 -22.81
N GLY A 50 6.42 -15.72 -23.11
CA GLY A 50 6.76 -15.10 -24.38
C GLY A 50 6.30 -13.64 -24.47
N PRO A 51 6.96 -12.81 -25.31
CA PRO A 51 6.74 -11.37 -25.34
C PRO A 51 5.31 -10.97 -25.75
N GLY A 52 4.68 -11.72 -26.67
CA GLY A 52 3.33 -11.42 -27.14
C GLY A 52 2.26 -11.57 -26.05
N LEU A 53 2.29 -12.69 -25.32
CA LEU A 53 1.33 -12.93 -24.23
C LEU A 53 1.61 -12.02 -23.04
N THR A 54 2.88 -11.75 -22.71
CA THR A 54 3.24 -10.79 -21.67
C THR A 54 2.68 -9.40 -21.97
N LEU A 55 2.87 -8.88 -23.19
CA LEU A 55 2.32 -7.57 -23.57
C LEU A 55 0.79 -7.55 -23.52
N LEU A 56 0.15 -8.62 -23.97
CA LEU A 56 -1.30 -8.75 -23.89
C LEU A 56 -1.79 -8.70 -22.44
N LEU A 57 -1.17 -9.45 -21.53
CA LEU A 57 -1.52 -9.46 -20.10
C LEU A 57 -1.24 -8.10 -19.43
N LEU A 58 -0.12 -7.44 -19.78
CA LEU A 58 0.21 -6.11 -19.27
C LEU A 58 -0.83 -5.04 -19.66
N VAL A 59 -1.52 -5.21 -20.80
CA VAL A 59 -2.60 -4.31 -21.22
C VAL A 59 -3.94 -4.76 -20.65
N LEU A 60 -4.27 -6.05 -20.72
CA LEU A 60 -5.58 -6.55 -20.30
C LEU A 60 -5.79 -6.49 -18.79
N THR A 61 -4.78 -6.81 -17.98
CA THR A 61 -4.89 -6.80 -16.52
C THR A 61 -5.32 -5.45 -15.95
N PRO A 62 -4.67 -4.31 -16.28
CA PRO A 62 -5.13 -3.02 -15.76
C PRO A 62 -6.50 -2.62 -16.32
N LEU A 63 -6.84 -2.99 -17.56
CA LEU A 63 -8.13 -2.64 -18.16
C LEU A 63 -9.31 -3.41 -17.52
N LEU A 64 -9.13 -4.70 -17.27
CA LEU A 64 -10.21 -5.58 -16.77
C LEU A 64 -10.31 -5.59 -15.24
N TRP A 65 -9.20 -5.34 -14.54
CA TRP A 65 -9.15 -5.42 -13.08
C TRP A 65 -8.95 -4.04 -12.43
N SER A 66 -7.84 -3.36 -12.73
CA SER A 66 -7.47 -2.14 -12.02
C SER A 66 -8.39 -0.95 -12.32
N LEU A 67 -8.80 -0.77 -13.58
CA LEU A 67 -9.66 0.36 -13.99
C LEU A 67 -11.04 0.30 -13.32
N PRO A 68 -11.82 -0.82 -13.39
CA PRO A 68 -13.12 -0.89 -12.73
C PRO A 68 -13.03 -0.66 -11.23
N VAL A 69 -12.02 -1.27 -10.58
CA VAL A 69 -11.81 -1.10 -9.13
C VAL A 69 -11.46 0.34 -8.79
N SER A 70 -10.58 1.00 -9.55
CA SER A 70 -10.20 2.39 -9.32
C SER A 70 -11.39 3.35 -9.50
N LEU A 71 -12.26 3.10 -10.49
CA LEU A 71 -13.45 3.92 -10.69
C LEU A 71 -14.44 3.75 -9.54
N ALA A 72 -14.71 2.51 -9.11
CA ALA A 72 -15.57 2.24 -7.96
C ALA A 72 -15.03 2.87 -6.66
N MET A 73 -13.72 2.78 -6.42
CA MET A 73 -13.07 3.42 -5.28
C MET A 73 -13.16 4.95 -5.36
N SER A 74 -13.06 5.54 -6.55
CA SER A 74 -13.21 6.99 -6.75
C SER A 74 -14.63 7.47 -6.46
N GLU A 75 -15.66 6.73 -6.89
CA GLU A 75 -17.05 7.05 -6.58
C GLU A 75 -17.31 6.95 -5.07
N LEU A 76 -16.87 5.87 -4.42
CA LEU A 76 -17.03 5.68 -2.98
C LEU A 76 -16.25 6.73 -2.16
N ALA A 77 -15.04 7.09 -2.57
CA ALA A 77 -14.24 8.13 -1.91
C ALA A 77 -14.92 9.51 -1.96
N SER A 78 -15.62 9.83 -3.05
CA SER A 78 -16.35 11.09 -3.19
C SER A 78 -17.72 11.06 -2.48
N ALA A 79 -18.41 9.92 -2.47
CA ALA A 79 -19.70 9.75 -1.81
C ALA A 79 -19.59 9.62 -0.28
N MET A 80 -18.54 8.98 0.22
CA MET A 80 -18.32 8.69 1.65
C MET A 80 -16.87 9.03 2.07
N PRO A 81 -16.56 10.32 2.31
CA PRO A 81 -15.23 10.78 2.68
C PRO A 81 -14.94 10.52 4.18
N ASP A 82 -15.09 9.27 4.61
CA ASP A 82 -14.73 8.81 5.94
C ASP A 82 -13.24 8.43 6.01
N GLU A 83 -12.59 8.70 7.14
CA GLU A 83 -11.16 8.43 7.34
C GLU A 83 -10.80 6.94 7.29
N GLY A 84 -11.77 6.03 7.40
CA GLY A 84 -11.55 4.58 7.45
C GLY A 84 -11.63 3.83 6.12
N GLY A 85 -11.75 4.55 4.99
CA GLY A 85 -11.64 3.99 3.63
C GLY A 85 -12.49 2.74 3.36
N TYR A 86 -11.92 1.81 2.59
CA TYR A 86 -12.63 0.61 2.11
C TYR A 86 -13.15 -0.29 3.24
N VAL A 87 -12.46 -0.39 4.38
CA VAL A 87 -12.94 -1.15 5.56
C VAL A 87 -14.27 -0.57 6.07
N THR A 88 -14.35 0.77 6.17
CA THR A 88 -15.56 1.46 6.63
C THR A 88 -16.69 1.35 5.61
N TRP A 89 -16.38 1.47 4.32
CA TRP A 89 -17.37 1.31 3.25
C TRP A 89 -17.98 -0.08 3.24
N THR A 90 -17.14 -1.14 3.36
CA THR A 90 -17.62 -2.52 3.44
C THR A 90 -18.43 -2.77 4.71
N ALA A 91 -18.00 -2.25 5.87
CA ALA A 91 -18.73 -2.41 7.12
C ALA A 91 -20.13 -1.77 7.05
N ARG A 92 -20.27 -0.64 6.35
CA ARG A 92 -21.57 0.02 6.15
C ARG A 92 -22.47 -0.72 5.17
N ALA A 93 -21.91 -1.24 4.07
CA ALA A 93 -22.68 -1.91 3.03
C ALA A 93 -23.10 -3.34 3.42
N PHE A 94 -22.21 -4.10 4.06
CA PHE A 94 -22.38 -5.53 4.31
C PHE A 94 -22.40 -5.91 5.80
N GLY A 95 -22.17 -4.94 6.69
CA GLY A 95 -22.18 -5.14 8.14
C GLY A 95 -20.81 -5.42 8.76
N PRO A 96 -20.72 -5.47 10.10
CA PRO A 96 -19.45 -5.50 10.83
C PRO A 96 -18.57 -6.71 10.54
N PHE A 97 -19.16 -7.88 10.26
CA PHE A 97 -18.41 -9.10 9.95
C PHE A 97 -17.54 -8.93 8.69
N TRP A 98 -18.13 -8.45 7.60
CA TRP A 98 -17.40 -8.25 6.35
C TRP A 98 -16.39 -7.10 6.43
N GLY A 99 -16.72 -6.05 7.18
CA GLY A 99 -15.76 -5.00 7.53
C GLY A 99 -14.52 -5.57 8.25
N PHE A 100 -14.72 -6.42 9.26
CA PHE A 100 -13.62 -7.09 9.95
C PHE A 100 -12.79 -7.95 8.99
N GLN A 101 -13.42 -8.74 8.13
CA GLN A 101 -12.69 -9.60 7.19
C GLN A 101 -11.80 -8.80 6.24
N VAL A 102 -12.30 -7.70 5.69
CA VAL A 102 -11.50 -6.83 4.80
C VAL A 102 -10.34 -6.17 5.56
N GLY A 103 -10.59 -5.72 6.80
CA GLY A 103 -9.53 -5.21 7.68
C GLY A 103 -8.47 -6.28 8.01
N TRP A 104 -8.90 -7.52 8.24
CA TRP A 104 -8.01 -8.62 8.54
C TRP A 104 -7.14 -9.01 7.33
N TRP A 105 -7.75 -9.11 6.14
CA TRP A 105 -7.02 -9.41 4.92
C TRP A 105 -6.03 -8.32 4.54
N SER A 106 -6.41 -7.05 4.65
CA SER A 106 -5.49 -5.93 4.39
C SER A 106 -4.32 -5.89 5.37
N TRP A 107 -4.54 -6.24 6.63
CA TRP A 107 -3.45 -6.35 7.60
C TRP A 107 -2.49 -7.50 7.25
N LEU A 108 -3.01 -8.67 6.88
CA LEU A 108 -2.18 -9.80 6.43
C LEU A 108 -1.39 -9.48 5.16
N ASP A 109 -2.06 -8.87 4.18
CA ASP A 109 -1.46 -8.42 2.93
C ASP A 109 -0.27 -7.48 3.18
N SER A 110 -0.39 -6.57 4.16
CA SER A 110 0.71 -5.65 4.51
C SER A 110 2.01 -6.36 4.95
N PHE A 111 1.93 -7.54 5.58
CA PHE A 111 3.14 -8.30 5.91
C PHE A 111 3.79 -8.91 4.68
N VAL A 112 2.97 -9.42 3.75
CA VAL A 112 3.43 -10.01 2.50
C VAL A 112 4.08 -8.93 1.65
N ASP A 113 3.41 -7.79 1.47
CA ASP A 113 3.92 -6.64 0.73
C ASP A 113 5.29 -6.20 1.25
N VAL A 114 5.41 -5.95 2.56
CA VAL A 114 6.69 -5.53 3.17
C VAL A 114 7.80 -6.59 3.01
N ALA A 115 7.46 -7.88 3.02
CA ALA A 115 8.43 -8.97 2.86
C ALA A 115 8.94 -9.15 1.42
N VAL A 116 8.20 -8.65 0.41
CA VAL A 116 8.60 -8.72 -1.00
C VAL A 116 9.83 -7.85 -1.28
N TYR A 117 9.92 -6.64 -0.71
CA TYR A 117 10.97 -5.68 -1.06
C TYR A 117 12.41 -6.15 -0.72
N PRO A 118 12.73 -6.66 0.50
CA PRO A 118 14.06 -7.17 0.78
C PRO A 118 14.43 -8.38 -0.09
N THR A 119 13.44 -9.22 -0.40
CA THR A 119 13.61 -10.40 -1.24
C THR A 119 13.97 -10.00 -2.67
N LEU A 120 13.24 -9.05 -3.25
CA LEU A 120 13.54 -8.51 -4.59
C LEU A 120 14.88 -7.78 -4.62
N PHE A 121 15.20 -6.99 -3.59
CA PHE A 121 16.49 -6.32 -3.49
C PHE A 121 17.67 -7.31 -3.59
N VAL A 122 17.63 -8.40 -2.80
CA VAL A 122 18.65 -9.44 -2.85
C VAL A 122 18.61 -10.20 -4.19
N ALA A 123 17.43 -10.46 -4.75
CA ALA A 123 17.29 -11.11 -6.04
C ALA A 123 17.97 -10.31 -7.17
N TYR A 124 17.78 -8.99 -7.20
CA TYR A 124 18.43 -8.13 -8.18
C TYR A 124 19.95 -8.02 -7.96
N LEU A 125 20.43 -8.00 -6.72
CA LEU A 125 21.88 -8.02 -6.45
C LEU A 125 22.55 -9.29 -6.98
N ARG A 126 21.85 -10.42 -7.00
CA ARG A 126 22.36 -11.69 -7.55
C ARG A 126 22.59 -11.64 -9.06
N TYR A 127 22.00 -10.69 -9.78
CA TYR A 127 22.34 -10.47 -11.18
C TYR A 127 23.84 -10.14 -11.35
N TRP A 128 24.39 -9.34 -10.43
CA TRP A 128 25.79 -8.92 -10.45
C TRP A 128 26.71 -9.89 -9.70
N TYR A 129 26.21 -10.55 -8.66
CA TYR A 129 26.95 -11.56 -7.90
C TYR A 129 26.18 -12.89 -7.80
N PRO A 130 26.20 -13.72 -8.86
CA PRO A 130 25.37 -14.93 -8.93
C PRO A 130 25.77 -16.02 -7.92
N THR A 131 27.05 -16.07 -7.56
CA THR A 131 27.64 -17.08 -6.66
C THR A 131 27.42 -16.78 -5.17
N MET A 132 26.60 -15.77 -4.83
CA MET A 132 26.32 -15.37 -3.45
C MET A 132 25.78 -16.56 -2.62
N PRO A 133 26.44 -16.95 -1.52
CA PRO A 133 25.98 -18.04 -0.65
C PRO A 133 24.71 -17.66 0.12
N PRO A 134 23.94 -18.65 0.62
CA PRO A 134 22.67 -18.39 1.32
C PRO A 134 22.80 -17.46 2.53
N LEU A 135 23.86 -17.60 3.32
CA LEU A 135 24.07 -16.79 4.52
C LEU A 135 24.21 -15.29 4.18
N GLU A 136 24.99 -14.95 3.14
CA GLU A 136 25.16 -13.57 2.69
C GLU A 136 23.84 -12.96 2.22
N ARG A 137 22.99 -13.75 1.54
CA ARG A 137 21.64 -13.32 1.12
C ARG A 137 20.79 -12.94 2.31
N TRP A 138 20.77 -13.77 3.34
CA TRP A 138 20.04 -13.50 4.57
C TRP A 138 20.54 -12.26 5.30
N LEU A 139 21.87 -12.11 5.39
CA LEU A 139 22.49 -10.95 6.02
C LEU A 139 22.18 -9.65 5.28
N LEU A 140 22.19 -9.66 3.94
CA LEU A 140 21.83 -8.49 3.12
C LEU A 140 20.35 -8.14 3.24
N ALA A 141 19.45 -9.13 3.22
CA ALA A 141 18.03 -8.89 3.46
C ALA A 141 17.80 -8.28 4.85
N LEU A 142 18.45 -8.83 5.89
CA LEU A 142 18.37 -8.31 7.25
C LEU A 142 18.92 -6.88 7.37
N ALA A 143 20.05 -6.59 6.72
CA ALA A 143 20.64 -5.26 6.69
C ALA A 143 19.73 -4.25 5.99
N PHE A 144 19.10 -4.63 4.88
CA PHE A 144 18.12 -3.81 4.16
C PHE A 144 16.91 -3.49 5.03
N ILE A 145 16.34 -4.50 5.70
CA ILE A 145 15.24 -4.31 6.66
C ILE A 145 15.67 -3.37 7.79
N ALA A 146 16.80 -3.64 8.44
CA ALA A 146 17.29 -2.83 9.55
C ALA A 146 17.51 -1.36 9.15
N LEU A 147 18.04 -1.11 7.95
CA LEU A 147 18.20 0.23 7.39
C LEU A 147 16.85 0.93 7.22
N LEU A 148 15.89 0.30 6.54
CA LEU A 148 14.56 0.89 6.30
C LEU A 148 13.79 1.11 7.60
N THR A 149 13.86 0.16 8.54
CA THR A 149 13.27 0.32 9.88
C THR A 149 13.90 1.52 10.60
N THR A 150 15.22 1.66 10.56
CA THR A 150 15.90 2.80 11.19
C THR A 150 15.47 4.12 10.56
N LEU A 151 15.41 4.19 9.23
CA LEU A 151 14.94 5.39 8.51
C LEU A 151 13.49 5.73 8.86
N ASN A 152 12.61 4.73 8.94
CA ASN A 152 11.22 4.92 9.37
C ASN A 152 11.15 5.50 10.80
N LEU A 153 11.91 4.93 11.75
CA LEU A 153 11.95 5.43 13.13
C LEU A 153 12.51 6.86 13.23
N LEU A 154 13.51 7.21 12.43
CA LEU A 154 14.06 8.57 12.37
C LEU A 154 13.09 9.56 11.73
N GLY A 155 12.38 9.16 10.68
CA GLY A 155 11.38 9.98 9.99
C GLY A 155 10.19 10.33 10.88
N VAL A 156 9.66 9.33 11.60
CA VAL A 156 8.56 9.53 12.57
C VAL A 156 8.97 10.54 13.65
N ARG A 157 10.19 10.44 14.18
CA ARG A 157 10.71 11.39 15.19
C ARG A 157 10.82 12.83 14.69
N ARG A 158 10.96 13.05 13.38
CA ARG A 158 10.98 14.40 12.78
C ARG A 158 9.57 14.94 12.57
N ALA A 159 8.60 14.07 12.28
CA ALA A 159 7.19 14.45 12.14
C ALA A 159 6.55 14.84 13.49
N THR A 160 6.90 14.18 14.59
CA THR A 160 6.36 14.48 15.93
C THR A 160 6.99 15.71 16.61
N ARG A 161 7.98 16.36 15.98
CA ARG A 161 8.68 17.53 16.53
C ARG A 161 8.07 18.89 16.13
N TRP A 162 6.84 18.90 15.62
CA TRP A 162 6.08 20.10 15.28
C TRP A 162 4.76 20.14 16.04
#